data_AF-A0A969B5C2-F1
#
_entry.id   AF-A0A969B5C2-F1
#
_cell.length_a   1.000
_cell.length_b   1.000
_cell.length_c   1.000
_cell.angle_alpha   90.00
_cell.angle_beta   90.00
_cell.angle_gamma   90.00
#
_symmetry.space_group_name_H-M   'P 1'
#
loop_
_entity.id
_entity.type
_entity.pdbx_description
1 polymer ?
#
loop_
_entity_poly.entity_id
_entity_poly.type
_entity_poly.pdbx_seq_one_letter_code
_entity_poly.pdbx_strand_id
1 'polypeptide(L)'
;MRLLRGLLTLICAAVLAALPLIAQAQAGNVVTGVVTITQRVAIPSNAIVTVQLQDVSRAGAAATIIAEQRITPNGAQPPYPFLLPYNPAQINPAGIYAVRGTINVDGRLRFTSTQQYRVITGGSPTSNITVVMDPVDLPNSSSGAATLAILALLTAGYVVVRLSRRALAR
;
A
#
# COMPACT_ATOMS: atom_id res chain seq x y z
N MET A 1 -4.93 34.19 53.70
CA MET A 1 -4.18 33.59 52.57
C MET A 1 -4.07 32.05 52.63
N ARG A 2 -4.99 31.34 53.32
CA ARG A 2 -4.99 29.86 53.40
C ARG A 2 -6.07 29.19 52.53
N LEU A 3 -7.07 29.96 52.07
CA LEU A 3 -8.20 29.44 51.29
C LEU A 3 -7.99 29.54 49.76
N LEU A 4 -7.10 30.42 49.30
CA LEU A 4 -6.77 30.59 47.87
C LEU A 4 -5.86 29.46 47.33
N ARG A 5 -5.09 28.80 48.21
CA ARG A 5 -4.19 27.69 47.86
C ARG A 5 -4.92 26.36 47.65
N GLY A 6 -6.04 26.14 48.35
CA GLY A 6 -6.83 24.92 48.23
C GLY A 6 -7.67 24.87 46.94
N LEU A 7 -8.11 26.03 46.44
CA LEU A 7 -8.89 26.13 45.21
C LEU A 7 -8.02 25.89 43.96
N LEU A 8 -6.73 26.26 44.01
CA LEU A 8 -5.81 26.09 42.89
C LEU A 8 -5.38 24.62 42.70
N THR A 9 -5.26 23.85 43.80
CA THR A 9 -4.93 22.41 43.76
C THR A 9 -6.09 21.54 43.30
N LEU A 10 -7.34 21.99 43.48
CA LEU A 10 -8.54 21.24 43.11
C LEU A 10 -8.83 21.26 41.60
N ILE A 11 -8.42 22.33 40.90
CA ILE A 11 -8.60 22.43 39.44
C ILE A 11 -7.57 21.55 38.70
N CYS A 12 -6.37 21.38 39.26
CA CYS A 12 -5.32 20.56 38.63
C CYS A 12 -5.60 19.05 38.71
N ALA A 13 -6.35 18.60 39.71
CA ALA A 13 -6.76 17.19 39.86
C ALA A 13 -7.91 16.79 38.92
N ALA A 14 -8.76 17.75 38.49
CA ALA A 14 -9.86 17.47 37.58
C ALA A 14 -9.41 17.32 36.12
N VAL A 15 -8.32 18.01 35.72
CA VAL A 15 -7.80 17.95 34.34
C VAL A 15 -6.93 16.71 34.10
N LEU A 16 -6.33 16.14 35.15
CA LEU A 16 -5.49 14.94 35.04
C LEU A 16 -6.27 13.61 35.05
N ALA A 17 -7.58 13.64 35.31
CA ALA A 17 -8.46 12.46 35.30
C ALA A 17 -9.21 12.25 33.97
N ALA A 18 -9.01 13.13 32.97
CA ALA A 18 -9.74 13.09 31.69
C ALA A 18 -9.06 12.25 30.58
N LEU A 19 -8.03 11.47 30.89
CA LEU A 19 -7.30 10.64 29.93
C LEU A 19 -7.35 9.17 30.37
N PRO A 20 -8.49 8.47 30.18
CA PRO A 20 -8.47 7.38 29.20
C PRO A 20 -9.87 7.10 28.58
N LEU A 21 -10.46 8.03 27.84
CA LEU A 21 -11.74 7.79 27.12
C LEU A 21 -11.59 7.48 25.62
N ILE A 22 -10.36 7.49 25.08
CA ILE A 22 -10.13 7.27 23.63
C ILE A 22 -9.85 5.79 23.30
N ALA A 23 -9.75 4.91 24.30
CA ALA A 23 -9.62 3.48 24.08
C ALA A 23 -10.99 2.78 24.17
N GLN A 24 -12.02 3.33 23.52
CA GLN A 24 -13.14 2.47 23.14
C GLN A 24 -12.63 1.57 22.01
N ALA A 25 -12.09 0.41 22.40
CA ALA A 25 -12.01 -0.73 21.51
C ALA A 25 -13.44 -0.99 21.06
N GLN A 26 -13.80 -0.45 19.89
CA GLN A 26 -15.10 -0.69 19.30
C GLN A 26 -15.24 -2.22 19.24
N ALA A 27 -16.26 -2.75 19.92
CA ALA A 27 -16.81 -4.06 19.62
C ALA A 27 -17.44 -3.95 18.23
N GLY A 28 -16.55 -3.81 17.24
CA GLY A 28 -16.84 -3.41 15.88
C GLY A 28 -16.83 -4.64 15.01
N ASN A 29 -17.69 -4.62 14.00
CA ASN A 29 -17.64 -5.59 12.93
C ASN A 29 -16.20 -5.63 12.40
N VAL A 30 -15.68 -6.84 12.20
CA VAL A 30 -14.28 -7.04 11.83
C VAL A 30 -14.21 -7.81 10.53
N VAL A 31 -13.34 -7.35 9.62
CA VAL A 31 -12.95 -8.11 8.45
C VAL A 31 -11.69 -8.91 8.77
N THR A 32 -11.74 -10.23 8.64
CA THR A 32 -10.63 -11.13 9.00
C THR A 32 -10.14 -11.95 7.82
N GLY A 33 -8.85 -12.23 7.81
CA GLY A 33 -8.25 -13.00 6.74
C GLY A 33 -6.75 -13.22 6.89
N VAL A 34 -6.16 -13.71 5.83
CA VAL A 34 -4.72 -13.94 5.72
C VAL A 34 -4.17 -13.34 4.43
N VAL A 35 -2.98 -12.79 4.52
CA VAL A 35 -2.17 -12.38 3.37
C VAL A 35 -1.24 -13.53 2.99
N THR A 36 -1.27 -13.92 1.73
CA THR A 36 -0.37 -14.92 1.14
C THR A 36 0.40 -14.32 -0.04
N ILE A 37 1.49 -14.97 -0.44
CA ILE A 37 2.33 -14.53 -1.55
C ILE A 37 2.46 -15.69 -2.53
N THR A 38 2.33 -15.41 -3.83
CA THR A 38 2.42 -16.44 -4.89
C THR A 38 3.84 -17.00 -5.03
N GLN A 39 4.84 -16.15 -4.86
CA GLN A 39 6.24 -16.51 -5.02
C GLN A 39 6.86 -16.99 -3.70
N ARG A 40 7.66 -18.06 -3.78
CA ARG A 40 8.52 -18.51 -2.68
C ARG A 40 9.78 -17.63 -2.60
N VAL A 41 9.60 -16.40 -2.15
CA VAL A 41 10.69 -15.43 -1.95
C VAL A 41 10.79 -15.13 -0.46
N ALA A 42 12.01 -15.07 0.06
CA ALA A 42 12.26 -14.66 1.44
C ALA A 42 11.85 -13.20 1.63
N ILE A 43 10.81 -12.96 2.43
CA ILE A 43 10.46 -11.63 2.89
C ILE A 43 11.52 -11.16 3.90
N PRO A 44 12.18 -10.02 3.68
CA PRO A 44 13.17 -9.52 4.61
C PRO A 44 12.50 -9.00 5.89
N SER A 45 13.27 -8.98 7.00
CA SER A 45 12.73 -8.67 8.33
C SER A 45 12.24 -7.23 8.50
N ASN A 46 12.73 -6.31 7.67
CA ASN A 46 12.33 -4.91 7.58
C ASN A 46 11.09 -4.67 6.71
N ALA A 47 10.39 -5.72 6.27
CA ALA A 47 9.16 -5.57 5.50
C ALA A 47 8.02 -4.99 6.36
N ILE A 48 7.17 -4.18 5.74
CA ILE A 48 5.93 -3.66 6.32
C ILE A 48 4.79 -4.11 5.41
N VAL A 49 3.96 -5.02 5.93
CA VAL A 49 2.74 -5.46 5.28
C VAL A 49 1.63 -4.52 5.71
N THR A 50 0.99 -3.84 4.77
CA THR A 50 -0.15 -2.96 5.02
C THR A 50 -1.38 -3.55 4.37
N VAL A 51 -2.44 -3.73 5.16
CA VAL A 51 -3.74 -4.22 4.69
C VAL A 51 -4.76 -3.13 4.96
N GLN A 52 -5.57 -2.80 3.95
CA GLN A 52 -6.54 -1.71 3.99
C GLN A 52 -7.91 -2.21 3.56
N LEU A 53 -8.93 -1.84 4.35
CA LEU A 53 -10.32 -1.88 3.93
C LEU A 53 -10.65 -0.58 3.20
N GLN A 54 -11.09 -0.69 1.94
CA GLN A 54 -11.32 0.47 1.08
C GLN A 54 -12.76 0.48 0.53
N ASP A 55 -13.37 1.67 0.49
CA ASP A 55 -14.56 1.95 -0.31
C ASP A 55 -14.13 2.21 -1.76
N VAL A 56 -14.59 1.36 -2.67
CA VAL A 56 -14.34 1.41 -4.11
C VAL A 56 -15.64 1.58 -4.91
N SER A 57 -16.69 2.11 -4.27
CA SER A 57 -18.00 2.34 -4.90
C SER A 57 -17.93 3.34 -6.06
N ARG A 58 -16.97 4.28 -6.00
CA ARG A 58 -16.78 5.32 -7.03
C ARG A 58 -15.75 4.87 -8.04
N ALA A 59 -16.20 4.40 -9.20
CA ALA A 59 -15.33 4.06 -10.31
C ALA A 59 -14.53 5.29 -10.77
N GLY A 60 -13.23 5.11 -11.02
CA GLY A 60 -12.35 6.18 -11.52
C GLY A 60 -11.93 7.22 -10.46
N ALA A 61 -12.35 7.08 -9.20
CA ALA A 61 -11.91 7.92 -8.10
C ALA A 61 -10.91 7.19 -7.19
N ALA A 62 -10.17 7.96 -6.40
CA ALA A 62 -9.34 7.39 -5.34
C ALA A 62 -10.23 6.67 -4.31
N ALA A 63 -9.83 5.46 -3.95
CA ALA A 63 -10.54 4.66 -2.96
C ALA A 63 -10.43 5.31 -1.56
N THR A 64 -11.51 5.29 -0.79
CA THR A 64 -11.51 5.84 0.57
C THR A 64 -11.11 4.75 1.56
N ILE A 65 -10.10 5.01 2.39
CA ILE A 65 -9.64 4.04 3.40
C ILE A 65 -10.57 4.12 4.62
N ILE A 66 -11.16 2.99 4.99
CA ILE A 66 -12.04 2.84 6.15
C ILE A 66 -11.27 2.34 7.35
N ALA A 67 -10.42 1.33 7.14
CA ALA A 67 -9.57 0.75 8.15
C ALA A 67 -8.22 0.36 7.54
N GLU A 68 -7.17 0.45 8.33
CA GLU A 68 -5.82 0.05 7.95
C GLU A 68 -5.17 -0.72 9.10
N GLN A 69 -4.48 -1.79 8.75
CA GLN A 69 -3.59 -2.51 9.66
C GLN A 69 -2.20 -2.59 9.04
N ARG A 70 -1.19 -2.24 9.84
CA ARG A 70 0.22 -2.46 9.51
C ARG A 70 0.76 -3.61 10.34
N ILE A 71 1.45 -4.53 9.67
CA ILE A 71 2.04 -5.73 10.24
C ILE A 71 3.52 -5.71 9.90
N THR A 72 4.37 -5.87 10.90
CA THR A 72 5.81 -6.02 10.74
C THR A 72 6.14 -7.51 10.91
N PRO A 73 6.43 -8.25 9.82
CA PRO A 73 6.64 -9.70 9.90
C PRO A 73 7.86 -10.11 10.73
N ASN A 74 8.85 -9.23 10.90
CA ASN A 74 10.10 -9.53 11.60
C ASN A 74 10.79 -10.83 11.12
N GLY A 75 10.65 -11.15 9.83
CA GLY A 75 11.22 -12.36 9.21
C GLY A 75 10.29 -13.59 9.23
N ALA A 76 9.11 -13.50 9.84
CA ALA A 76 8.06 -14.51 9.67
C ALA A 76 7.70 -14.65 8.19
N GLN A 77 7.40 -15.87 7.76
CA GLN A 77 6.92 -16.14 6.41
C GLN A 77 5.39 -16.10 6.35
N PRO A 78 4.79 -15.82 5.17
CA PRO A 78 3.35 -15.91 5.00
C PRO A 78 2.83 -17.32 5.35
N PRO A 79 1.58 -17.47 5.81
CA PRO A 79 0.51 -16.47 5.79
C PRO A 79 0.57 -15.45 6.94
N TYR A 80 0.26 -14.17 6.65
CA TYR A 80 0.12 -13.13 7.68
C TYR A 80 -1.35 -12.87 8.02
N PRO A 81 -1.82 -13.16 9.24
CA PRO A 81 -3.19 -12.88 9.63
C PRO A 81 -3.46 -11.38 9.78
N PHE A 82 -4.64 -10.94 9.40
CA PHE A 82 -5.08 -9.55 9.57
C PHE A 82 -6.50 -9.47 10.15
N LEU A 83 -6.76 -8.36 10.83
CA LEU A 83 -7.99 -7.99 11.51
C LEU A 83 -8.25 -6.50 11.22
N LEU A 84 -9.31 -6.21 10.47
CA LEU A 84 -9.71 -4.86 10.09
C LEU A 84 -11.05 -4.51 10.73
N PRO A 85 -11.06 -3.97 11.96
CA PRO A 85 -12.29 -3.49 12.59
C PRO A 85 -12.81 -2.26 11.84
N TYR A 86 -14.13 -2.16 11.69
CA TYR A 86 -14.79 -1.03 11.04
C TYR A 86 -16.08 -0.63 11.74
N ASN A 87 -16.50 0.62 11.54
CA ASN A 87 -17.78 1.12 12.03
C ASN A 87 -18.87 0.85 10.98
N PRO A 88 -19.92 0.05 11.28
CA PRO A 88 -21.00 -0.23 10.34
C PRO A 88 -21.78 1.02 9.90
N ALA A 89 -21.77 2.11 10.68
CA ALA A 89 -22.40 3.37 10.29
C ALA A 89 -21.72 4.04 9.08
N GLN A 90 -20.48 3.66 8.76
CA GLN A 90 -19.75 4.14 7.58
C GLN A 90 -20.02 3.29 6.33
N ILE A 91 -20.75 2.18 6.47
CA ILE A 91 -21.03 1.24 5.39
C ILE A 91 -22.37 1.58 4.76
N ASN A 92 -22.33 1.93 3.48
CA ASN A 92 -23.50 2.01 2.63
C ASN A 92 -23.85 0.60 2.11
N PRO A 93 -25.07 0.08 2.33
CA PRO A 93 -25.48 -1.22 1.81
C PRO A 93 -25.35 -1.37 0.29
N ALA A 94 -25.45 -0.27 -0.47
CA ALA A 94 -25.26 -0.24 -1.92
C ALA A 94 -23.81 0.00 -2.35
N GLY A 95 -22.89 0.20 -1.41
CA GLY A 95 -21.47 0.43 -1.66
C GLY A 95 -20.71 -0.85 -1.99
N ILE A 96 -19.52 -0.70 -2.58
CA ILE A 96 -18.59 -1.79 -2.88
C ILE A 96 -17.34 -1.58 -2.01
N TYR A 97 -17.07 -2.55 -1.15
CA TYR A 97 -15.91 -2.55 -0.26
C TYR A 97 -14.93 -3.64 -0.68
N ALA A 98 -13.65 -3.32 -0.64
CA ALA A 98 -12.60 -4.27 -0.99
C ALA A 98 -11.42 -4.20 -0.02
N VAL A 99 -10.79 -5.35 0.21
CA VAL A 99 -9.50 -5.42 0.90
C VAL A 99 -8.39 -5.27 -0.13
N ARG A 100 -7.47 -4.36 0.14
CA ARG A 100 -6.23 -4.18 -0.62
C ARG A 100 -5.05 -4.39 0.30
N GLY A 101 -4.01 -5.04 -0.22
CA GLY A 101 -2.78 -5.21 0.53
C GLY A 101 -1.54 -4.80 -0.25
N THR A 102 -0.54 -4.31 0.49
CA THR A 102 0.77 -3.92 -0.03
C THR A 102 1.87 -4.38 0.91
N ILE A 103 3.03 -4.67 0.36
CA ILE A 103 4.23 -5.00 1.12
C ILE A 103 5.35 -4.05 0.68
N ASN A 104 5.81 -3.25 1.63
CA ASN A 104 6.92 -2.33 1.43
C ASN A 104 8.17 -2.86 2.11
N VAL A 105 9.31 -2.75 1.43
CA VAL A 105 10.64 -3.10 1.95
C VAL A 105 11.54 -1.90 1.72
N ASP A 106 12.20 -1.40 2.77
CA ASP A 106 13.03 -0.19 2.70
C ASP A 106 12.30 1.01 2.07
N GLY A 107 11.01 1.17 2.39
CA GLY A 107 10.15 2.23 1.85
C GLY A 107 9.74 2.05 0.39
N ARG A 108 10.14 0.96 -0.28
CA ARG A 108 9.78 0.65 -1.67
C ARG A 108 8.69 -0.39 -1.73
N LEU A 109 7.66 -0.16 -2.55
CA LEU A 109 6.63 -1.14 -2.84
C LEU A 109 7.24 -2.34 -3.58
N ARG A 110 7.12 -3.54 -2.99
CA ARG A 110 7.65 -4.79 -3.55
C ARG A 110 6.56 -5.77 -3.95
N PHE A 111 5.46 -5.80 -3.20
CA PHE A 111 4.32 -6.64 -3.51
C PHE A 111 3.01 -5.86 -3.34
N THR A 112 2.02 -6.17 -4.16
CA THR A 112 0.66 -5.61 -4.07
C THR A 112 -0.35 -6.68 -4.45
N SER A 113 -1.55 -6.59 -3.89
CA SER A 113 -2.69 -7.36 -4.38
C SER A 113 -3.13 -6.81 -5.76
N THR A 114 -3.24 -7.67 -6.76
CA THR A 114 -3.71 -7.33 -8.11
C THR A 114 -5.21 -7.54 -8.29
N GLN A 115 -5.77 -8.48 -7.53
CA GLN A 115 -7.20 -8.80 -7.54
C GLN A 115 -8.00 -7.92 -6.57
N GLN A 116 -9.29 -7.77 -6.85
CA GLN A 116 -10.23 -7.07 -5.96
C GLN A 116 -10.91 -8.06 -5.02
N TYR A 117 -10.55 -8.03 -3.73
CA TYR A 117 -11.15 -8.87 -2.70
C TYR A 117 -12.36 -8.19 -2.07
N ARG A 118 -13.56 -8.42 -2.62
CA ARG A 118 -14.80 -7.79 -2.12
C ARG A 118 -15.22 -8.33 -0.75
N VAL A 119 -15.72 -7.44 0.10
CA VAL A 119 -16.12 -7.75 1.48
C VAL A 119 -17.38 -6.97 1.89
N ILE A 120 -18.02 -7.39 2.98
CA ILE A 120 -19.12 -6.69 3.68
C ILE A 120 -20.46 -6.67 2.91
N THR A 121 -20.51 -6.18 1.67
CA THR A 121 -21.75 -5.95 0.92
C THR A 121 -21.96 -6.95 -0.23
N GLY A 122 -23.20 -7.04 -0.73
CA GLY A 122 -23.54 -7.87 -1.88
C GLY A 122 -23.34 -9.37 -1.65
N GLY A 123 -23.47 -9.85 -0.41
CA GLY A 123 -23.21 -11.25 -0.04
C GLY A 123 -21.72 -11.61 0.11
N SER A 124 -20.83 -10.61 0.04
CA SER A 124 -19.38 -10.83 0.18
C SER A 124 -19.00 -11.24 1.61
N PRO A 125 -18.02 -12.13 1.79
CA PRO A 125 -17.61 -12.58 3.10
C PRO A 125 -16.93 -11.46 3.91
N THR A 126 -17.01 -11.57 5.23
CA THR A 126 -16.26 -10.71 6.16
C THR A 126 -15.14 -11.46 6.88
N SER A 127 -15.02 -12.77 6.67
CA SER A 127 -14.03 -13.61 7.35
C SER A 127 -13.42 -14.61 6.38
N ASN A 128 -12.27 -15.18 6.76
CA ASN A 128 -11.53 -16.19 5.98
C ASN A 128 -11.09 -15.69 4.59
N ILE A 129 -10.87 -14.39 4.45
CA ILE A 129 -10.44 -13.79 3.19
C ILE A 129 -8.97 -14.12 2.97
N THR A 130 -8.63 -14.65 1.80
CA THR A 130 -7.23 -14.90 1.41
C THR A 130 -6.81 -13.85 0.39
N VAL A 131 -5.97 -12.92 0.82
CA VAL A 131 -5.43 -11.85 -0.03
C VAL A 131 -4.10 -12.34 -0.60
N VAL A 132 -4.07 -12.58 -1.90
CA VAL A 132 -2.87 -13.02 -2.61
C VAL A 132 -2.10 -11.80 -3.10
N MET A 133 -0.80 -11.78 -2.81
CA MET A 133 0.11 -10.71 -3.20
C MET A 133 0.99 -11.16 -4.35
N ASP A 134 1.14 -10.27 -5.33
CA ASP A 134 2.02 -10.43 -6.47
C ASP A 134 3.17 -9.43 -6.39
N PRO A 135 4.36 -9.78 -6.91
CA PRO A 135 5.48 -8.85 -7.00
C PRO A 135 5.14 -7.67 -7.92
N VAL A 136 5.67 -6.50 -7.57
CA VAL A 136 5.68 -5.36 -8.49
C VAL A 136 6.93 -5.48 -9.35
N ASP A 137 6.74 -5.76 -10.64
CA ASP A 137 7.79 -5.58 -11.64
C ASP A 137 8.09 -4.09 -11.75
N LEU A 138 9.22 -3.66 -11.21
CA LEU A 138 9.75 -2.35 -11.52
C LEU A 138 10.16 -2.37 -13.00
N PRO A 139 9.70 -1.43 -13.84
CA PRO A 139 10.25 -1.31 -15.19
C PRO A 139 11.74 -1.11 -15.04
N ASN A 140 12.50 -2.13 -15.44
CA ASN A 140 13.96 -2.12 -15.48
C ASN A 140 14.35 -0.83 -16.20
N SER A 141 14.92 0.12 -15.48
CA SER A 141 15.52 1.31 -16.07
C SER A 141 16.81 0.90 -16.78
N SER A 142 16.66 0.19 -17.89
CA SER A 142 17.69 -0.06 -18.89
C SER A 142 17.41 0.73 -20.18
N SER A 143 16.62 1.80 -20.09
CA SER A 143 16.41 2.81 -21.14
C SER A 143 17.57 3.81 -21.27
N GLY A 144 18.77 3.46 -20.79
CA GLY A 144 20.02 4.16 -21.08
C GLY A 144 20.86 3.52 -22.19
N ALA A 145 20.62 2.24 -22.52
CA ALA A 145 21.39 1.51 -23.53
C ALA A 145 20.78 1.59 -24.95
N ALA A 146 19.50 1.95 -25.08
CA ALA A 146 18.82 1.98 -26.38
C ALA A 146 18.90 3.33 -27.12
N THR A 147 19.30 4.43 -26.45
CA THR A 147 19.32 5.77 -27.10
C THR A 147 20.66 6.11 -27.77
N LEU A 148 21.76 5.45 -27.42
CA LEU A 148 23.06 5.67 -28.10
C LEU A 148 23.24 4.82 -29.37
N ALA A 149 22.41 3.81 -29.61
CA ALA A 149 22.48 3.01 -30.83
C ALA A 149 21.90 3.73 -32.07
N ILE A 150 21.00 4.70 -31.88
CA ILE A 150 20.34 5.39 -33.00
C ILE A 150 21.21 6.53 -33.58
N LEU A 151 22.16 7.08 -32.81
CA LEU A 151 23.07 8.13 -33.33
C LEU A 151 24.33 7.59 -34.03
N ALA A 152 24.69 6.32 -33.80
CA ALA A 152 25.88 5.70 -34.41
C ALA A 152 25.65 5.23 -35.86
N LEU A 153 24.41 4.95 -36.27
CA LEU A 153 24.08 4.50 -37.62
C LEU A 153 23.99 5.65 -38.65
N LEU A 154 23.80 6.90 -38.20
CA LEU A 154 23.71 8.06 -39.08
C LEU A 154 25.07 8.66 -39.46
N THR A 155 26.12 8.47 -38.65
CA THR A 155 27.47 8.96 -38.98
C THR A 155 28.24 8.03 -39.94
N ALA A 156 28.01 6.71 -39.85
CA ALA A 156 28.65 5.74 -40.75
C ALA A 156 28.18 5.87 -42.21
N GLY A 157 26.88 6.14 -42.45
CA GLY A 157 26.34 6.30 -43.80
C GLY A 157 26.83 7.56 -44.53
N TYR A 158 27.02 8.67 -43.80
CA TYR A 158 27.43 9.94 -44.39
C TYR A 158 28.89 9.92 -44.90
N VAL A 159 29.79 9.21 -44.21
CA VAL A 159 31.22 9.13 -44.59
C VAL A 159 31.42 8.29 -45.86
N VAL A 160 30.68 7.19 -46.02
CA VAL A 160 30.79 6.31 -47.20
C VAL A 160 30.31 7.00 -48.48
N VAL A 161 29.22 7.78 -48.43
CA VAL A 161 28.68 8.49 -49.60
C VAL A 161 29.58 9.64 -50.06
N ARG A 162 30.34 10.27 -49.15
CA ARG A 162 31.21 11.40 -49.50
C ARG A 162 32.55 10.97 -50.12
N LEU A 163 33.00 9.74 -49.85
CA LEU A 163 34.24 9.20 -50.40
C LEU A 163 34.06 8.63 -51.83
N SER A 164 32.91 8.06 -52.15
CA SER A 164 32.63 7.52 -53.51
C SER A 164 32.51 8.60 -54.59
N ARG A 165 32.05 9.81 -54.24
CA ARG A 165 31.95 10.93 -55.20
C ARG A 165 33.30 11.61 -55.50
N ARG A 166 34.33 11.43 -54.67
CA ARG A 166 35.69 11.93 -54.94
C ARG A 166 36.53 10.98 -55.80
N ALA A 167 36.16 9.69 -55.86
CA ALA A 167 36.86 8.69 -56.66
C ALA A 167 36.44 8.66 -58.14
N LEU A 168 35.33 9.32 -58.49
CA LEU A 168 34.80 9.40 -59.87
C LEU A 168 35.08 10.74 -60.56
N ALA A 169 35.95 11.58 -60.00
CA ALA A 169 36.28 12.90 -60.53
C ALA A 169 37.78 13.07 -60.88
N ARG A 170 38.46 11.98 -61.24
CA ARG A 170 39.78 12.02 -61.90
C ARG A 170 39.78 11.13 -63.13
#